data_AF-A0A953QI16-F1
#
_entry.id   AF-A0A953QI16-F1
#
_cell.length_a   1.000
_cell.length_b   1.000
_cell.length_c   1.000
_cell.angle_alpha   90.00
_cell.angle_beta   90.00
_cell.angle_gamma   90.00
#
_symmetry.space_group_name_H-M   'P 1'
#
loop_
_entity.id
_entity.type
_entity.pdbx_description
1 polymer ?
#
loop_
_entity_poly.entity_id
_entity_poly.type
_entity_poly.pdbx_seq_one_letter_code
_entity_poly.pdbx_strand_id
1 'polypeptide(L)'
;HNATDILTLACLAGIVPYAFKDPAKASLKRGTLKHGAEMAGIARWLREAGELEQALVLFRRAIEAGLKDDLLFRTMWDIGMLERRMGRSPLETWTNLASCRNDYRVKALEELAKHYEHREKDYVRALEITREARELGDSEEWKRREERLGRRFTQMNADRKKRRR
;
A
#
# COMPACT_ATOMS: atom_id res chain seq x y z
N HIS A 1 -9.96 16.30 13.08
CA HIS A 1 -9.60 15.62 14.34
C HIS A 1 -10.08 14.16 14.45
N ASN A 2 -10.96 13.64 13.58
CA ASN A 2 -11.40 12.22 13.63
C ASN A 2 -10.78 11.31 12.54
N ALA A 3 -9.80 11.79 11.77
CA ALA A 3 -9.13 11.00 10.72
C ALA A 3 -7.92 10.20 11.28
N THR A 4 -7.31 10.71 12.35
CA THR A 4 -6.20 10.05 13.04
C THR A 4 -6.67 8.83 13.84
N ASP A 5 -7.87 8.88 14.41
CA ASP A 5 -8.41 7.77 15.21
C ASP A 5 -8.78 6.55 14.38
N ILE A 6 -9.24 6.71 13.14
CA ILE A 6 -9.59 5.56 12.26
C ILE A 6 -8.32 4.82 11.79
N LEU A 7 -7.24 5.56 11.49
CA LEU A 7 -5.93 4.95 11.15
C LEU A 7 -5.30 4.25 12.35
N THR A 8 -5.44 4.82 13.55
CA THR A 8 -4.91 4.22 14.79
C THR A 8 -5.70 2.97 15.17
N LEU A 9 -7.03 2.98 14.98
CA LEU A 9 -7.91 1.83 15.27
C LEU A 9 -7.75 0.70 14.25
N ALA A 10 -7.53 0.99 12.97
CA ALA A 10 -7.26 -0.02 11.95
C ALA A 10 -5.86 -0.67 12.11
N CYS A 11 -4.85 0.10 12.53
CA CYS A 11 -3.52 -0.45 12.87
C CYS A 11 -3.54 -1.32 14.14
N LEU A 12 -4.40 -1.00 15.12
CA LEU A 12 -4.57 -1.79 16.34
C LEU A 12 -5.43 -3.05 16.15
N ALA A 13 -6.40 -3.04 15.23
CA ALA A 13 -7.36 -4.13 15.06
C ALA A 13 -6.86 -5.28 14.16
N GLY A 14 -5.79 -5.10 13.37
CA GLY A 14 -5.28 -6.12 12.45
C GLY A 14 -4.08 -6.95 12.94
N ILE A 15 -3.42 -6.55 14.04
CA ILE A 15 -2.09 -7.10 14.43
C ILE A 15 -2.02 -7.39 15.94
N VAL A 16 -2.96 -8.15 16.51
CA VAL A 16 -2.81 -8.75 17.84
C VAL A 16 -3.63 -10.04 17.86
N PRO A 17 -3.05 -11.25 17.95
CA PRO A 17 -2.17 -11.60 19.08
C PRO A 17 -1.02 -12.59 18.74
N TYR A 18 0.23 -12.17 18.92
CA TYR A 18 1.32 -13.13 19.22
C TYR A 18 2.45 -12.62 20.13
N ALA A 19 2.45 -11.35 20.55
CA ALA A 19 3.61 -10.77 21.25
C ALA A 19 3.53 -10.77 22.79
N PHE A 20 2.53 -11.39 23.43
CA PHE A 20 2.51 -11.55 24.88
C PHE A 20 3.17 -12.86 25.34
N LYS A 21 4.50 -12.94 25.15
CA LYS A 21 5.39 -13.75 25.99
C LYS A 21 6.69 -12.97 26.25
N ASP A 22 6.61 -12.13 27.29
CA ASP A 22 7.70 -11.58 28.12
C ASP A 22 8.16 -10.12 27.89
N PRO A 23 7.58 -9.14 28.62
CA PRO A 23 7.92 -7.71 28.56
C PRO A 23 8.79 -7.17 29.72
N ALA A 24 9.53 -7.99 30.47
CA ALA A 24 9.98 -7.59 31.80
C ALA A 24 11.39 -6.96 31.97
N LYS A 25 12.24 -6.73 30.96
CA LYS A 25 13.65 -6.28 31.24
C LYS A 25 14.31 -5.20 30.40
N ALA A 26 13.65 -4.51 29.48
CA ALA A 26 14.39 -3.58 28.58
C ALA A 26 13.83 -2.15 28.47
N SER A 27 12.93 -1.75 29.36
CA SER A 27 12.48 -0.37 29.53
C SER A 27 13.30 0.32 30.63
N LEU A 28 14.30 1.10 30.26
CA LEU A 28 14.70 2.39 30.89
C LEU A 28 16.15 2.76 30.49
N LYS A 29 16.33 3.40 29.33
CA LYS A 29 17.22 4.56 29.20
C LYS A 29 17.04 5.22 27.84
N ARG A 30 16.75 6.52 27.93
CA ARG A 30 16.61 7.50 26.87
C ARG A 30 17.97 7.63 26.16
N GLY A 31 18.09 7.17 24.92
CA GLY A 31 19.30 7.36 24.12
C GLY A 31 19.57 6.22 23.12
N THR A 32 19.60 6.60 21.83
CA THR A 32 20.34 5.93 20.73
C THR A 32 19.93 4.50 20.33
N LEU A 33 18.99 4.38 19.37
CA LEU A 33 18.71 3.19 18.54
C LEU A 33 17.85 2.09 19.20
N LYS A 34 16.53 2.04 18.94
CA LYS A 34 15.61 0.90 19.21
C LYS A 34 14.35 0.96 18.34
N HIS A 35 14.25 0.36 17.15
CA HIS A 35 15.23 -0.07 16.14
C HIS A 35 14.49 -0.21 14.77
N GLY A 36 13.30 0.39 14.60
CA GLY A 36 12.47 0.21 13.40
C GLY A 36 13.16 0.74 12.14
N ALA A 37 13.81 1.90 12.23
CA ALA A 37 14.52 2.48 11.09
C ALA A 37 15.69 1.61 10.62
N GLU A 38 16.41 1.00 11.56
CA GLU A 38 17.50 0.07 11.29
C GLU A 38 16.98 -1.25 10.73
N MET A 39 15.89 -1.80 11.28
CA MET A 39 15.20 -2.96 10.73
C MET A 39 14.78 -2.71 9.27
N ALA A 40 14.22 -1.54 8.96
CA ALA A 40 13.86 -1.16 7.59
C ALA A 40 15.10 -1.02 6.69
N GLY A 41 16.23 -0.54 7.24
CA GLY A 41 17.52 -0.50 6.55
C GLY A 41 18.04 -1.91 6.20
N ILE A 42 18.10 -2.80 7.19
CA ILE A 42 18.54 -4.19 7.03
C ILE A 42 17.59 -4.95 6.10
N ALA A 43 16.29 -4.72 6.19
CA ALA A 43 15.30 -5.35 5.33
C ALA A 43 15.49 -4.95 3.85
N ARG A 44 15.85 -3.68 3.58
CA ARG A 44 16.23 -3.25 2.22
C ARG A 44 17.48 -3.96 1.72
N TRP A 45 18.49 -4.11 2.58
CA TRP A 45 19.69 -4.86 2.25
C TRP A 45 19.39 -6.35 1.97
N LEU A 46 18.59 -7.01 2.81
CA LEU A 46 18.13 -8.39 2.61
C LEU A 46 17.36 -8.54 1.29
N ARG A 47 16.50 -7.58 0.96
CA ARG A 47 15.77 -7.55 -0.32
C ARG A 47 16.73 -7.49 -1.51
N GLU A 48 17.79 -6.69 -1.42
CA GLU A 48 18.84 -6.59 -2.45
C GLU A 48 19.65 -7.88 -2.54
N ALA A 49 19.90 -8.54 -1.42
CA ALA A 49 20.53 -9.87 -1.36
C ALA A 49 19.63 -11.01 -1.87
N GLY A 50 18.34 -10.75 -2.13
CA GLY A 50 17.38 -11.75 -2.62
C GLY A 50 16.65 -12.53 -1.53
N GLU A 51 16.89 -12.23 -0.26
CA GLU A 51 16.26 -12.87 0.90
C GLU A 51 14.87 -12.27 1.17
N LEU A 52 13.94 -12.49 0.23
CA LEU A 52 12.66 -11.75 0.16
C LEU A 52 11.75 -12.01 1.37
N GLU A 53 11.62 -13.26 1.80
CA GLU A 53 10.81 -13.64 2.96
C GLU A 53 11.33 -12.98 4.24
N GLN A 54 12.64 -13.02 4.45
CA GLN A 54 13.29 -12.44 5.63
C GLN A 54 13.16 -10.91 5.62
N ALA A 55 13.35 -10.29 4.45
CA ALA A 55 13.13 -8.86 4.26
C ALA A 55 11.69 -8.45 4.62
N LEU A 56 10.70 -9.22 4.16
CA LEU A 56 9.28 -8.93 4.43
C LEU A 56 8.95 -9.01 5.93
N VAL A 57 9.43 -10.06 6.61
CA VAL A 57 9.27 -10.21 8.07
C VAL A 57 9.88 -9.02 8.80
N LEU A 58 11.09 -8.61 8.39
CA LEU A 58 11.81 -7.54 9.05
C LEU A 58 11.19 -6.16 8.78
N PHE A 59 10.65 -5.91 7.58
CA PHE A 59 9.88 -4.71 7.30
C PHE A 59 8.61 -4.60 8.16
N ARG A 60 7.87 -5.71 8.35
CA ARG A 60 6.67 -5.72 9.20
C ARG A 60 7.01 -5.41 10.65
N ARG A 61 8.07 -6.04 11.18
CA ARG A 61 8.61 -5.72 12.52
C ARG A 61 9.07 -4.27 12.64
N ALA A 62 9.63 -3.70 11.57
CA ALA A 62 10.03 -2.29 11.56
C ALA A 62 8.82 -1.36 11.77
N ILE A 63 7.70 -1.63 11.08
CA ILE A 63 6.44 -0.89 11.23
C ILE A 63 5.90 -1.04 12.66
N GLU A 64 5.86 -2.26 13.19
CA GLU A 64 5.42 -2.55 14.56
C GLU A 64 6.27 -1.83 15.62
N ALA A 65 7.55 -1.61 15.35
CA ALA A 65 8.46 -0.87 16.21
C ALA A 65 8.25 0.66 16.19
N GLY A 66 7.28 1.17 15.41
CA GLY A 66 6.91 2.58 15.38
C GLY A 66 7.85 3.43 14.52
N LEU A 67 7.71 3.33 13.19
CA LEU A 67 8.42 4.22 12.25
C LEU A 67 7.81 5.63 12.25
N LYS A 68 8.67 6.64 12.04
CA LYS A 68 8.20 7.98 11.65
C LYS A 68 7.52 7.91 10.28
N ASP A 69 6.48 8.72 10.08
CA ASP A 69 5.63 8.75 8.88
C ASP A 69 6.39 8.61 7.54
N ASP A 70 7.40 9.46 7.29
CA ASP A 70 8.17 9.41 6.03
C ASP A 70 8.79 8.02 5.79
N LEU A 71 9.33 7.41 6.85
CA LEU A 71 9.95 6.10 6.78
C LEU A 71 8.92 4.98 6.80
N LEU A 72 7.80 5.17 7.48
CA LEU A 72 6.65 4.26 7.48
C LEU A 72 6.11 4.10 6.06
N PHE A 73 5.75 5.20 5.38
CA PHE A 73 5.17 5.16 4.04
C PHE A 73 6.16 4.58 3.02
N ARG A 74 7.44 4.95 3.12
CA ARG A 74 8.49 4.33 2.31
C ARG A 74 8.58 2.82 2.55
N THR A 75 8.50 2.38 3.81
CA THR A 75 8.58 0.97 4.18
C THR A 75 7.35 0.20 3.70
N MET A 76 6.15 0.77 3.80
CA MET A 76 4.94 0.18 3.22
C MET A 76 5.04 0.08 1.70
N TRP A 77 5.61 1.08 1.03
CA TRP A 77 5.85 0.99 -0.41
C TRP A 77 6.82 -0.14 -0.75
N ASP A 78 7.92 -0.25 0.01
CA ASP A 78 8.89 -1.35 -0.12
C ASP A 78 8.22 -2.73 0.09
N ILE A 79 7.31 -2.87 1.06
CA ILE A 79 6.51 -4.08 1.30
C ILE A 79 5.62 -4.41 0.10
N GLY A 80 4.83 -3.46 -0.41
CA GLY A 80 3.92 -3.73 -1.52
C GLY A 80 4.67 -4.15 -2.80
N MET A 81 5.83 -3.55 -3.07
CA MET A 81 6.70 -3.97 -4.17
C MET A 81 7.27 -5.37 -3.96
N LEU A 82 7.64 -5.72 -2.73
CA LEU A 82 8.16 -7.03 -2.36
C LEU A 82 7.09 -8.12 -2.48
N GLU A 83 5.88 -7.87 -1.96
CA GLU A 83 4.73 -8.77 -2.07
C GLU A 83 4.40 -9.07 -3.53
N ARG A 84 4.36 -8.04 -4.39
CA ARG A 84 4.18 -8.21 -5.83
C ARG A 84 5.27 -9.10 -6.44
N ARG A 85 6.54 -8.88 -6.08
CA ARG A 85 7.68 -9.67 -6.59
C ARG A 85 7.59 -11.15 -6.17
N MET A 86 7.05 -11.42 -4.98
CA MET A 86 6.82 -12.77 -4.46
C MET A 86 5.54 -13.43 -5.01
N GLY A 87 4.81 -12.76 -5.91
CA GLY A 87 3.52 -13.26 -6.43
C GLY A 87 2.38 -13.19 -5.42
N ARG A 88 2.56 -12.49 -4.30
CA ARG A 88 1.52 -12.26 -3.28
C ARG A 88 0.70 -11.02 -3.66
N SER A 89 -0.47 -10.87 -3.05
CA SER A 89 -1.32 -9.69 -3.28
C SER A 89 -0.86 -8.50 -2.43
N PRO A 90 -0.44 -7.38 -3.05
CA PRO A 90 -0.05 -6.16 -2.33
C PRO A 90 -1.23 -5.19 -2.10
N LEU A 91 -2.46 -5.62 -2.40
CA LEU A 91 -3.63 -4.75 -2.44
C LEU A 91 -3.91 -4.06 -1.11
N GLU A 92 -3.77 -4.78 0.00
CA GLU A 92 -3.99 -4.22 1.33
C GLU A 92 -2.98 -3.11 1.62
N THR A 93 -1.70 -3.39 1.39
CA THR A 93 -0.59 -2.44 1.59
C THR A 93 -0.79 -1.17 0.76
N TRP A 94 -1.14 -1.31 -0.53
CA TRP A 94 -1.38 -0.15 -1.40
C TRP A 94 -2.67 0.59 -1.08
N THR A 95 -3.73 -0.09 -0.66
CA THR A 95 -4.98 0.57 -0.22
C THR A 95 -4.72 1.41 1.02
N ASN A 96 -3.93 0.90 1.96
CA ASN A 96 -3.52 1.65 3.16
C ASN A 96 -2.63 2.86 2.82
N LEU A 97 -1.75 2.74 1.83
CA LEU A 97 -0.98 3.89 1.32
C LEU A 97 -1.86 4.91 0.57
N ALA A 98 -2.90 4.45 -0.14
CA ALA A 98 -3.80 5.32 -0.89
C ALA A 98 -4.77 6.10 0.02
N SER A 99 -5.08 5.58 1.21
CA SER A 99 -6.11 6.13 2.11
C SER A 99 -5.68 7.38 2.88
N CYS A 100 -4.39 7.70 2.92
CA CYS A 100 -3.86 8.83 3.67
C CYS A 100 -2.94 9.71 2.81
N ARG A 101 -2.77 10.97 3.19
CA ARG A 101 -1.86 11.90 2.49
C ARG A 101 -0.41 11.50 2.79
N ASN A 102 0.31 11.10 1.75
CA ASN A 102 1.73 10.79 1.78
C ASN A 102 2.33 10.84 0.37
N ASP A 103 3.66 10.81 0.26
CA ASP A 103 4.39 10.92 -1.01
C ASP A 103 4.22 9.71 -1.95
N TYR A 104 3.73 8.59 -1.42
CA TYR A 104 3.52 7.34 -2.16
C TYR A 104 2.07 7.13 -2.58
N ARG A 105 1.13 8.01 -2.17
CA ARG A 105 -0.31 7.88 -2.41
C ARG A 105 -0.64 7.71 -3.89
N VAL A 106 -0.11 8.59 -4.74
CA VAL A 106 -0.35 8.56 -6.20
C VAL A 106 0.23 7.29 -6.83
N LYS A 107 1.40 6.85 -6.38
CA LYS A 107 2.03 5.61 -6.87
C LYS A 107 1.23 4.37 -6.45
N ALA A 108 0.69 4.36 -5.24
CA ALA A 108 -0.18 3.30 -4.75
C ALA A 108 -1.48 3.22 -5.56
N LEU A 109 -2.12 4.35 -5.84
CA LEU A 109 -3.30 4.43 -6.72
C LEU A 109 -2.99 3.91 -8.13
N GLU A 110 -1.79 4.17 -8.65
CA GLU A 110 -1.36 3.65 -9.97
C GLU A 110 -1.30 2.14 -10.00
N GLU A 111 -0.67 1.55 -8.99
CA GLU A 111 -0.53 0.11 -8.90
C GLU A 111 -1.89 -0.58 -8.65
N LEU A 112 -2.78 0.03 -7.87
CA LEU A 112 -4.17 -0.42 -7.70
C LEU A 112 -4.95 -0.35 -9.02
N ALA A 113 -4.87 0.75 -9.77
CA ALA A 113 -5.54 0.89 -11.06
C ALA A 113 -5.06 -0.17 -12.06
N LYS A 114 -3.74 -0.39 -12.15
CA LYS A 114 -3.15 -1.45 -12.98
C LYS A 114 -3.63 -2.84 -12.56
N HIS A 115 -3.77 -3.10 -11.27
CA HIS A 115 -4.27 -4.38 -10.77
C HIS A 115 -5.71 -4.63 -11.23
N TYR A 116 -6.62 -3.68 -10.99
CA TYR A 116 -8.01 -3.83 -11.43
C TYR A 116 -8.16 -3.91 -12.95
N GLU A 117 -7.34 -3.18 -13.71
CA GLU A 117 -7.34 -3.24 -15.18
C GLU A 117 -6.86 -4.60 -15.71
N HIS A 118 -5.73 -5.12 -15.20
CA HIS A 118 -5.05 -6.27 -15.80
C HIS A 118 -5.41 -7.62 -15.18
N ARG A 119 -5.61 -7.67 -13.85
CA ARG A 119 -5.86 -8.92 -13.11
C ARG A 119 -7.36 -9.20 -13.03
N GLU A 120 -8.10 -8.27 -12.45
CA GLU A 120 -9.54 -8.42 -12.20
C GLU A 120 -10.40 -8.12 -13.44
N LYS A 121 -9.83 -7.37 -14.41
CA LYS A 121 -10.56 -6.81 -15.56
C LYS A 121 -11.78 -5.97 -15.13
N ASP A 122 -11.74 -5.41 -13.93
CA ASP A 122 -12.72 -4.47 -13.42
C ASP A 122 -12.36 -3.05 -13.88
N TYR A 123 -12.78 -2.74 -15.10
CA TYR A 123 -12.53 -1.44 -15.71
C TYR A 123 -13.28 -0.29 -15.03
N VAL A 124 -14.35 -0.59 -14.28
CA VAL A 124 -15.10 0.43 -13.53
C VAL A 124 -14.25 0.91 -12.38
N ARG A 125 -13.79 -0.03 -11.55
CA ARG A 125 -12.97 0.29 -10.39
C ARG A 125 -11.61 0.88 -10.79
N ALA A 126 -11.01 0.38 -11.87
CA ALA A 126 -9.79 0.96 -12.42
C ALA A 126 -9.98 2.43 -12.85
N LEU A 127 -11.13 2.79 -13.42
CA LEU A 127 -11.46 4.14 -13.83
C LEU A 127 -11.66 5.07 -12.62
N GLU A 128 -12.37 4.62 -11.59
CA GLU A 128 -12.57 5.36 -10.35
C GLU A 128 -11.24 5.72 -9.68
N ILE A 129 -10.36 4.72 -9.51
CA ILE A 129 -9.03 4.92 -8.93
C ILE A 129 -8.17 5.86 -9.78
N THR A 130 -8.27 5.74 -11.11
CA THR A 130 -7.55 6.64 -12.03
C THR A 130 -7.97 8.09 -11.84
N ARG A 131 -9.27 8.35 -11.65
CA ARG A 131 -9.79 9.70 -11.38
C ARG A 131 -9.31 10.25 -10.05
N GLU A 132 -9.34 9.43 -9.00
CA GLU A 132 -8.78 9.83 -7.69
C GLU A 132 -7.31 10.22 -7.81
N ALA A 133 -6.50 9.46 -8.55
CA ALA A 133 -5.10 9.77 -8.77
C ALA A 133 -4.92 11.12 -9.50
N ARG A 134 -5.79 11.44 -10.46
CA ARG A 134 -5.76 12.70 -11.21
C ARG A 134 -6.07 13.92 -10.35
N GLU A 135 -6.98 13.80 -9.41
CA GLU A 135 -7.29 14.88 -8.47
C GLU A 135 -6.09 15.24 -7.59
N LEU A 136 -5.21 14.27 -7.32
CA LEU A 136 -4.01 14.43 -6.50
C LEU A 136 -2.78 14.87 -7.30
N GLY A 137 -2.74 14.59 -8.61
CA GLY A 137 -1.67 14.98 -9.50
C GLY A 137 -2.06 14.81 -10.97
N ASP A 138 -2.04 15.90 -11.73
CA ASP A 138 -2.35 15.86 -13.16
C ASP A 138 -1.10 15.43 -13.94
N SER A 139 -1.10 14.20 -14.43
CA SER A 139 -0.10 13.69 -15.38
C SER A 139 -0.77 13.32 -16.69
N GLU A 140 -0.08 13.57 -17.81
CA GLU A 140 -0.53 13.16 -19.14
C GLU A 140 -0.77 11.64 -19.24
N GLU A 141 -0.04 10.84 -18.46
CA GLU A 141 -0.26 9.39 -18.41
C GLU A 141 -1.63 9.04 -17.81
N TRP A 142 -2.04 9.77 -16.78
CA TRP A 142 -3.32 9.59 -16.12
C TRP A 142 -4.49 10.02 -17.01
N LYS A 143 -4.33 11.12 -17.75
CA LYS A 143 -5.30 11.55 -18.77
C LYS A 143 -5.54 10.47 -19.81
N ARG A 144 -4.47 9.95 -20.41
CA ARG A 144 -4.56 8.88 -21.43
C ARG A 144 -5.17 7.60 -20.87
N ARG A 145 -4.85 7.24 -19.63
CA ARG A 145 -5.43 6.06 -18.96
C ARG A 145 -6.93 6.25 -18.72
N GLU A 146 -7.35 7.41 -18.24
CA GLU A 146 -8.78 7.73 -18.04
C GLU A 146 -9.55 7.66 -19.36
N GLU A 147 -9.04 8.27 -20.43
CA GLU A 147 -9.69 8.23 -21.74
C GLU A 147 -9.86 6.79 -22.25
N ARG A 148 -8.82 5.96 -22.13
CA ARG A 148 -8.86 4.56 -22.55
C ARG A 148 -9.89 3.76 -21.75
N LEU A 149 -9.90 3.91 -20.42
CA LEU A 149 -10.83 3.21 -19.54
C LEU A 149 -12.27 3.70 -19.72
N GLY A 150 -12.46 5.01 -19.93
CA GLY A 150 -13.76 5.63 -20.21
C GLY A 150 -14.39 5.09 -21.49
N ARG A 151 -13.61 4.94 -22.57
CA ARG A 151 -14.10 4.30 -23.82
C ARG A 151 -14.51 2.84 -23.61
N ARG A 152 -13.78 2.08 -22.79
CA ARG A 152 -14.16 0.69 -22.46
C ARG A 152 -15.44 0.63 -21.62
N PHE A 153 -15.61 1.56 -20.69
CA PHE A 153 -16.81 1.66 -19.86
C PHE A 153 -18.06 1.97 -20.69
N THR A 154 -17.99 2.95 -21.59
CA THR A 154 -19.12 3.32 -22.47
C THR A 154 -19.51 2.15 -23.39
N GLN A 155 -18.52 1.47 -23.98
CA GLN A 155 -18.74 0.27 -24.79
C GLN A 155 -19.42 -0.84 -23.99
N MET A 156 -18.92 -1.17 -22.79
CA MET A 156 -19.50 -2.20 -21.93
C MET A 156 -20.95 -1.90 -21.55
N ASN A 157 -21.28 -0.64 -21.25
CA ASN A 157 -22.65 -0.23 -20.94
C ASN A 157 -23.58 -0.30 -22.15
N ALA A 158 -23.09 0.06 -23.34
CA ALA A 158 -23.84 -0.09 -24.58
C ALA A 158 -24.17 -1.57 -24.86
N ASP A 159 -23.20 -2.46 -24.67
CA ASP A 159 -23.38 -3.91 -24.87
C ASP A 159 -24.34 -4.53 -23.84
N ARG A 160 -24.25 -4.11 -22.56
CA ARG A 160 -25.23 -4.51 -21.53
C ARG A 160 -26.65 -4.07 -21.85
N LYS A 161 -26.84 -2.86 -22.40
CA LYS A 161 -28.16 -2.33 -22.78
C LYS A 161 -28.76 -3.08 -23.98
N LYS A 162 -27.93 -3.51 -24.93
CA LYS A 162 -28.36 -4.35 -26.06
C LYS A 162 -28.83 -5.74 -25.63
N ARG A 163 -28.16 -6.37 -24.66
CA ARG A 163 -28.54 -7.71 -24.15
C ARG A 163 -29.82 -7.74 -23.32
N ARG A 164 -30.29 -6.59 -22.85
CA ARG A 164 -31.52 -6.44 -22.04
C ARG A 164 -32.75 -6.05 -22.88
N ARG A 165 -32.58 -5.86 -24.18
CA ARG A 165 -33.65 -5.59 -25.16
C ARG A 165 -33.87 -6.84 -26.00
#